data_AF-A5KM64-F1
#
_entry.id   AF-A5KM64-F1
#
_cell.length_a   1.000
_cell.length_b   1.000
_cell.length_c   1.000
_cell.angle_alpha   90.00
_cell.angle_beta   90.00
_cell.angle_gamma   90.00
#
_symmetry.space_group_name_H-M   'P 1'
#
loop_
_entity.id
_entity.type
_entity.pdbx_description
1 polymer ?
#
loop_
_entity_poly.entity_id
_entity_poly.type
_entity_poly.pdbx_seq_one_letter_code
_entity_poly.pdbx_strand_id
1 'polypeptide(L)'
;MSVLVSDRTESKFEAITYSVELHDMLIELMQRSFGVKDLDRLVRMKYAYGKDTTEDFSRYRYLMLNYKNRIDQLASMLTSNIRAANSIYPTTLHEYEQRRDYQNTAIVNCEQLLKELQRIVEIFEVDVNLYSRYVKAIDREIGLIKKWRQRDNRIRSQLKG
;
A
#
# COMPACT_ATOMS: atom_id res chain seq x y z
N MET A 1 -31.94 2.07 12.63
CA MET A 1 -31.02 1.46 13.60
C MET A 1 -29.65 1.34 12.95
N SER A 2 -28.64 2.03 13.46
CA SER A 2 -27.26 1.92 12.98
C SER A 2 -26.57 0.76 13.72
N VAL A 3 -26.17 -0.28 12.98
CA VAL A 3 -25.39 -1.40 13.52
C VAL A 3 -24.01 -0.87 13.93
N LEU A 4 -23.51 -1.28 15.10
CA LEU A 4 -22.15 -0.93 15.54
C LEU A 4 -21.13 -1.37 14.48
N VAL A 5 -20.07 -0.59 14.27
CA VAL A 5 -19.04 -0.87 13.24
C VAL A 5 -18.43 -2.26 13.43
N SER A 6 -18.36 -2.76 14.68
CA SER A 6 -17.90 -4.11 15.03
C SER A 6 -18.83 -5.23 14.55
N ASP A 7 -20.13 -4.94 14.42
CA ASP A 7 -21.19 -5.94 14.21
C ASP A 7 -21.68 -5.95 12.75
N ARG A 8 -21.12 -5.07 11.91
CA ARG A 8 -21.47 -4.96 10.49
C ARG A 8 -20.67 -5.98 9.67
N THR A 9 -21.37 -6.71 8.81
CA THR A 9 -20.76 -7.55 7.78
C THR A 9 -20.05 -6.66 6.75
N GLU A 10 -18.72 -6.56 6.82
CA GLU A 10 -17.91 -5.78 5.86
C GLU A 10 -18.16 -6.27 4.44
N SER A 11 -18.43 -5.35 3.51
CA SER A 11 -18.69 -5.69 2.11
C SER A 11 -17.41 -6.08 1.37
N LYS A 12 -17.48 -6.96 0.37
CA LYS A 12 -16.34 -7.22 -0.54
C LYS A 12 -15.94 -5.96 -1.34
N PHE A 13 -16.87 -5.03 -1.51
CA PHE A 13 -16.62 -3.75 -2.18
C PHE A 13 -15.80 -2.79 -1.33
N GLU A 14 -15.74 -2.97 -0.01
CA GLU A 14 -14.96 -2.10 0.88
C GLU A 14 -13.47 -2.17 0.55
N ALA A 15 -12.91 -3.35 0.24
CA ALA A 15 -11.52 -3.46 -0.19
C ALA A 15 -11.23 -2.62 -1.47
N ILE A 16 -12.14 -2.60 -2.43
CA ILE A 16 -11.95 -1.78 -3.65
C ILE A 16 -12.02 -0.29 -3.32
N THR A 17 -13.00 0.12 -2.51
CA THR A 17 -13.15 1.53 -2.13
C THR A 17 -11.94 2.03 -1.35
N TYR A 18 -11.50 1.25 -0.35
CA TYR A 18 -10.37 1.64 0.49
C TYR A 18 -9.02 1.53 -0.21
N SER A 19 -8.86 0.65 -1.21
CA SER A 19 -7.63 0.62 -2.01
C SER A 19 -7.46 1.88 -2.86
N VAL A 20 -8.56 2.42 -3.39
CA VAL A 20 -8.55 3.70 -4.14
C VAL A 20 -8.24 4.85 -3.20
N GLU A 21 -8.92 4.93 -2.05
CA GLU A 21 -8.65 5.93 -1.01
C GLU A 21 -7.18 5.90 -0.58
N LEU A 22 -6.61 4.70 -0.37
CA LEU A 22 -5.20 4.52 -0.04
C LEU A 22 -4.28 5.04 -1.15
N HIS A 23 -4.59 4.78 -2.42
CA HIS A 23 -3.80 5.31 -3.55
C HIS A 23 -3.82 6.84 -3.54
N ASP A 24 -4.99 7.47 -3.39
CA ASP A 24 -5.12 8.93 -3.33
C ASP A 24 -4.32 9.53 -2.15
N MET A 25 -4.40 8.91 -0.98
CA MET A 25 -3.59 9.29 0.19
C MET A 25 -2.09 9.24 -0.11
N LEU A 26 -1.61 8.20 -0.79
CA LEU A 26 -0.21 8.06 -1.17
C LEU A 26 0.20 9.11 -2.22
N ILE A 27 -0.68 9.47 -3.15
CA ILE A 27 -0.46 10.57 -4.10
C ILE A 27 -0.24 11.88 -3.36
N GLU A 28 -1.08 12.19 -2.36
CA GLU A 28 -0.89 13.40 -1.55
C GLU A 28 0.46 13.39 -0.80
N LEU A 29 0.88 12.23 -0.28
CA LEU A 29 2.19 12.10 0.38
C LEU A 29 3.34 12.37 -0.60
N MET A 30 3.27 11.80 -1.80
CA MET A 30 4.26 11.98 -2.86
C MET A 30 4.34 13.42 -3.33
N GLN A 31 3.20 14.10 -3.47
CA GLN A 31 3.14 15.52 -3.84
C GLN A 31 3.82 16.41 -2.79
N ARG A 32 3.70 16.06 -1.51
CA ARG A 32 4.39 16.72 -0.39
C ARG A 32 5.83 16.24 -0.20
N SER A 33 6.42 15.60 -1.20
CA SER A 33 7.78 15.07 -1.18
C SER A 33 8.07 14.25 0.08
N PHE A 34 7.11 13.41 0.47
CA PHE A 34 7.22 12.51 1.62
C PHE A 34 7.43 13.21 2.98
N GLY A 35 7.12 14.50 3.08
CA GLY A 35 7.35 15.32 4.27
C GLY A 35 8.71 16.01 4.31
N VAL A 36 9.54 15.86 3.27
CA VAL A 36 10.80 16.59 3.14
C VAL A 36 10.51 18.07 2.85
N LYS A 37 10.82 18.94 3.80
CA LYS A 37 10.61 20.39 3.67
C LYS A 37 11.63 21.05 2.74
N ASP A 38 12.90 20.66 2.86
CA ASP A 38 14.00 21.20 2.08
C ASP A 38 15.03 20.10 1.83
N LEU A 39 15.06 19.63 0.58
CA LEU A 39 15.93 18.54 0.16
C LEU A 39 17.39 18.98 0.10
N ASP A 40 17.67 20.19 -0.36
CA ASP A 40 19.04 20.69 -0.51
C ASP A 40 19.66 20.91 0.89
N ARG A 41 18.87 21.41 1.85
CA ARG A 41 19.29 21.47 3.25
C ARG A 41 19.58 20.09 3.83
N LEU A 42 18.73 19.09 3.57
CA LEU A 42 18.98 17.71 4.02
C LEU A 42 20.35 17.21 3.53
N VAL A 43 20.66 17.37 2.23
CA VAL A 43 21.93 16.94 1.63
C VAL A 43 23.12 17.60 2.33
N ARG A 44 23.07 18.93 2.51
CA ARG A 44 24.13 19.68 3.21
C ARG A 44 24.32 19.21 4.65
N MET A 45 23.22 18.97 5.39
CA MET A 45 23.30 18.49 6.76
C MET A 45 23.91 17.08 6.83
N LYS A 46 23.54 16.18 5.90
CA LYS A 46 24.09 14.81 5.89
C LYS A 46 25.57 14.79 5.56
N TYR A 47 26.04 15.65 4.66
CA TYR A 47 27.46 15.87 4.43
C TYR A 47 28.16 16.45 5.67
N ALA A 48 27.61 17.52 6.26
CA ALA A 48 28.20 18.17 7.43
C ALA A 48 28.31 17.25 8.66
N TYR A 49 27.38 16.32 8.83
CA TYR A 49 27.43 15.29 9.88
C TYR A 49 28.26 14.05 9.51
N GLY A 50 28.91 14.03 8.33
CA GLY A 50 29.73 12.91 7.87
C GLY A 50 28.95 11.65 7.50
N LYS A 51 27.63 11.74 7.30
CA LYS A 51 26.80 10.62 6.82
C LYS A 51 27.00 10.37 5.32
N ASP A 52 27.31 11.42 4.57
CA ASP A 52 27.66 11.36 3.15
C ASP A 52 29.07 11.94 2.93
N THR A 53 29.81 11.38 1.98
CA THR A 53 31.19 11.83 1.65
C THR A 53 31.23 13.12 0.83
N THR A 54 30.12 13.46 0.16
CA THR A 54 29.98 14.62 -0.72
C THR A 54 28.55 15.16 -0.69
N GLU A 55 28.37 16.43 -1.05
CA GLU A 55 27.04 17.03 -1.23
C GLU A 55 26.42 16.60 -2.57
N ASP A 56 25.90 15.37 -2.64
CA ASP A 56 25.33 14.81 -3.88
C ASP A 56 23.83 15.14 -4.05
N PHE A 57 23.53 16.38 -4.44
CA PHE A 57 22.15 16.83 -4.69
C PHE A 57 21.43 16.02 -5.77
N SER A 58 22.15 15.64 -6.83
CA SER A 58 21.59 14.90 -7.98
C SER A 58 21.08 13.54 -7.56
N ARG A 59 21.84 12.81 -6.73
CA ARG A 59 21.43 11.51 -6.19
C ARG A 59 20.15 11.63 -5.37
N TYR A 60 20.04 12.60 -4.46
CA TYR A 60 18.85 12.73 -3.62
C TYR A 60 17.60 13.15 -4.42
N ARG A 61 17.76 13.99 -5.45
CA ARG A 61 16.67 14.32 -6.38
C ARG A 61 16.22 13.10 -7.19
N TYR A 62 17.17 12.30 -7.65
CA TYR A 62 16.87 11.03 -8.34
C TYR A 62 16.13 10.05 -7.42
N LEU A 63 16.62 9.84 -6.19
CA LEU A 63 15.98 8.96 -5.21
C LEU A 63 14.54 9.42 -4.93
N MET A 64 14.34 10.73 -4.71
CA MET A 64 13.01 11.30 -4.48
C MET A 64 12.04 10.95 -5.61
N LEU A 65 12.45 11.18 -6.87
CA LEU A 65 11.62 10.83 -8.03
C LEU A 65 11.39 9.32 -8.14
N ASN A 66 12.43 8.51 -7.92
CA ASN A 66 12.34 7.06 -8.00
C ASN A 66 11.33 6.50 -6.98
N TYR A 67 11.35 6.99 -5.73
CA TYR A 67 10.39 6.58 -4.71
C TYR A 67 8.96 7.00 -5.04
N LYS A 68 8.76 8.19 -5.63
CA LYS A 68 7.41 8.57 -6.13
C LYS A 68 6.91 7.57 -7.15
N ASN A 69 7.73 7.23 -8.14
CA ASN A 69 7.33 6.28 -9.18
C ASN A 69 7.07 4.87 -8.61
N ARG A 70 7.89 4.39 -7.67
CA ARG A 70 7.71 3.08 -7.03
C ARG A 70 6.42 3.01 -6.21
N ILE A 71 6.15 4.02 -5.39
CA ILE A 71 4.94 4.08 -4.57
C ILE A 71 3.70 4.12 -5.47
N ASP A 72 3.70 4.97 -6.50
CA ASP A 72 2.57 5.07 -7.43
C ASP A 72 2.31 3.75 -8.16
N GLN A 73 3.37 3.10 -8.67
CA GLN A 73 3.27 1.81 -9.34
C GLN A 73 2.70 0.74 -8.42
N LEU A 74 3.20 0.63 -7.18
CA LEU A 74 2.72 -0.37 -6.22
C LEU A 74 1.25 -0.13 -5.82
N ALA A 75 0.86 1.12 -5.62
CA ALA A 75 -0.53 1.48 -5.31
C ALA A 75 -1.49 1.18 -6.49
N SER A 76 -1.04 1.45 -7.72
CA SER A 76 -1.77 1.11 -8.94
C SER A 76 -1.93 -0.41 -9.11
N MET A 77 -0.84 -1.17 -8.87
CA MET A 77 -0.87 -2.65 -8.90
C MET A 77 -1.80 -3.22 -7.84
N LEU A 78 -1.76 -2.71 -6.61
CA LEU A 78 -2.67 -3.09 -5.53
C LEU A 78 -4.13 -2.95 -5.97
N THR A 79 -4.51 -1.76 -6.43
CA THR A 79 -5.88 -1.47 -6.87
C THR A 79 -6.29 -2.35 -8.06
N SER A 80 -5.38 -2.59 -9.00
CA SER A 80 -5.63 -3.45 -10.17
C SER A 80 -5.87 -4.89 -9.77
N ASN A 81 -5.05 -5.45 -8.87
CA ASN A 81 -5.19 -6.82 -8.38
C ASN A 81 -6.51 -7.03 -7.61
N ILE A 82 -6.92 -6.07 -6.78
CA ILE A 82 -8.20 -6.15 -6.05
C ILE A 82 -9.38 -6.13 -7.03
N ARG A 83 -9.34 -5.28 -8.05
CA ARG A 83 -10.38 -5.23 -9.09
C ARG A 83 -10.43 -6.53 -9.90
N ALA A 84 -9.28 -7.07 -10.30
CA ALA A 84 -9.18 -8.34 -11.01
C ALA A 84 -9.74 -9.51 -10.18
N ALA A 85 -9.40 -9.58 -8.88
CA ALA A 85 -9.98 -10.57 -7.97
C ALA A 85 -11.51 -10.45 -7.90
N ASN A 86 -12.05 -9.22 -7.87
CA ASN A 86 -13.49 -9.01 -7.76
C ASN A 86 -14.25 -9.34 -9.05
N SER A 87 -13.61 -9.23 -10.23
CA SER A 87 -14.22 -9.60 -11.51
C SER A 87 -14.36 -11.10 -11.72
N ILE A 88 -13.68 -11.94 -10.93
CA ILE A 88 -13.77 -13.40 -11.03
C ILE A 88 -14.91 -13.89 -10.14
N TYR A 89 -15.90 -14.58 -10.70
CA TYR A 89 -17.01 -15.20 -9.98
C TYR A 89 -16.84 -16.73 -10.03
N PRO A 90 -16.21 -17.37 -9.01
CA PRO A 90 -15.81 -18.75 -9.15
C PRO A 90 -16.98 -19.72 -9.28
N THR A 91 -16.99 -20.47 -10.37
CA THR A 91 -17.84 -21.63 -10.65
C THR A 91 -17.04 -22.93 -10.72
N THR A 92 -15.72 -22.82 -10.81
CA THR A 92 -14.77 -23.93 -10.76
C THR A 92 -13.70 -23.70 -9.70
N LEU A 93 -13.03 -24.78 -9.28
CA LEU A 93 -11.93 -24.67 -8.32
C LEU A 93 -10.77 -23.81 -8.87
N HIS A 94 -10.53 -23.88 -10.18
CA HIS A 94 -9.48 -23.09 -10.84
C HIS A 94 -9.76 -21.58 -10.77
N GLU A 95 -10.98 -21.15 -11.06
CA GLU A 95 -11.35 -19.72 -10.95
C GLU A 95 -11.25 -19.21 -9.51
N TYR A 96 -11.57 -20.07 -8.53
CA TYR A 96 -11.38 -19.75 -7.12
C TYR A 96 -9.89 -19.54 -6.78
N GLU A 97 -9.01 -20.40 -7.31
CA GLU A 97 -7.56 -20.28 -7.14
C GLU A 97 -7.02 -19.01 -7.81
N GLN A 98 -7.46 -18.70 -9.04
CA GLN A 98 -7.09 -17.45 -9.72
C GLN A 98 -7.52 -16.20 -8.92
N ARG A 99 -8.76 -16.17 -8.39
CA ARG A 99 -9.22 -15.09 -7.51
C ARG A 99 -8.34 -14.99 -6.26
N ARG A 100 -7.95 -16.13 -5.68
CA ARG A 100 -7.07 -16.20 -4.51
C ARG A 100 -5.68 -15.64 -4.80
N ASP A 101 -5.14 -15.90 -5.98
CA ASP A 101 -3.80 -15.42 -6.38
C ASP A 101 -3.75 -13.90 -6.53
N TYR A 102 -4.77 -13.30 -7.14
CA TYR A 102 -4.90 -11.84 -7.17
C TYR A 102 -5.00 -11.23 -5.77
N GLN A 103 -5.78 -11.83 -4.86
CA GLN A 103 -5.87 -11.39 -3.47
C GLN A 103 -4.53 -11.50 -2.74
N ASN A 104 -3.78 -12.59 -2.97
CA ASN A 104 -2.43 -12.75 -2.39
C ASN A 104 -1.47 -11.69 -2.93
N THR A 105 -1.49 -11.44 -4.23
CA THR A 105 -0.65 -10.42 -4.87
C THR A 105 -0.97 -9.02 -4.35
N ALA A 106 -2.26 -8.70 -4.14
CA ALA A 106 -2.67 -7.46 -3.52
C ALA A 106 -2.09 -7.29 -2.10
N ILE A 107 -2.14 -8.32 -1.25
CA ILE A 107 -1.50 -8.29 0.07
C ILE A 107 0.01 -8.07 -0.05
N VAL A 108 0.67 -8.72 -1.00
CA VAL A 108 2.11 -8.51 -1.25
C VAL A 108 2.40 -7.06 -1.65
N ASN A 109 1.55 -6.44 -2.47
CA ASN A 109 1.71 -5.02 -2.83
C ASN A 109 1.57 -4.09 -1.61
N CYS A 110 0.64 -4.37 -0.69
CA CYS A 110 0.55 -3.65 0.58
C CYS A 110 1.84 -3.76 1.41
N GLU A 111 2.39 -4.97 1.55
CA GLU A 111 3.64 -5.21 2.28
C GLU A 111 4.84 -4.52 1.61
N GLN A 112 4.87 -4.47 0.28
CA GLN A 112 5.86 -3.72 -0.47
C GLN A 112 5.75 -2.22 -0.21
N LEU A 113 4.53 -1.67 -0.21
CA LEU A 113 4.29 -0.25 0.13
C LEU A 113 4.83 0.09 1.53
N LEU A 114 4.57 -0.75 2.54
CA LEU A 114 5.11 -0.53 3.90
C LEU A 114 6.64 -0.46 3.90
N LYS A 115 7.31 -1.36 3.18
CA LYS A 115 8.79 -1.39 3.08
C LYS A 115 9.34 -0.16 2.37
N GLU A 116 8.70 0.27 1.29
CA GLU A 116 9.12 1.49 0.58
C GLU A 116 8.94 2.73 1.47
N LEU A 117 7.82 2.85 2.19
CA LEU A 117 7.59 3.95 3.12
C LEU A 117 8.62 3.97 4.25
N GLN A 118 8.95 2.82 4.83
CA GLN A 118 10.01 2.71 5.82
C GLN A 118 11.37 3.17 5.24
N ARG A 119 11.69 2.74 4.03
CA ARG A 119 12.95 3.12 3.38
C ARG A 119 13.04 4.62 3.10
N ILE A 120 11.93 5.25 2.73
CA ILE A 120 11.83 6.70 2.55
C ILE A 120 12.11 7.43 3.87
N VAL A 121 11.53 6.96 4.98
CA VAL A 121 11.79 7.49 6.32
C VAL A 121 13.28 7.42 6.67
N GLU A 122 13.91 6.27 6.43
CA GLU A 122 15.34 6.05 6.70
C GLU A 122 16.25 6.95 5.84
N ILE A 123 15.97 7.08 4.54
CA ILE A 123 16.81 7.84 3.61
C ILE A 123 16.65 9.34 3.81
N PHE A 124 15.41 9.82 3.93
CA PHE A 124 15.13 11.26 3.97
C PHE A 124 15.05 11.84 5.38
N GLU A 125 15.21 11.00 6.41
CA GLU A 125 15.22 11.40 7.82
C GLU A 125 13.99 12.24 8.21
N VAL A 126 12.82 11.85 7.67
CA VAL A 126 11.54 12.50 7.93
C VAL A 126 10.89 11.97 9.20
N ASP A 127 9.99 12.77 9.77
CA ASP A 127 9.26 12.40 10.99
C ASP A 127 8.38 11.15 10.77
N VAL A 128 8.70 10.07 11.49
CA VAL A 128 7.98 8.79 11.46
C VAL A 128 6.49 8.98 11.78
N ASN A 129 6.14 9.97 12.61
CA ASN A 129 4.75 10.19 13.02
C ASN A 129 3.87 10.62 11.84
N LEU A 130 4.43 11.25 10.80
CA LEU A 130 3.71 11.59 9.57
C LEU A 130 3.19 10.32 8.86
N TYR A 131 3.85 9.19 9.07
CA TYR A 131 3.60 7.94 8.36
C TYR A 131 2.51 7.07 9.00
N SER A 132 2.19 7.30 10.28
CA SER A 132 1.25 6.47 11.05
C SER A 132 -0.10 6.31 10.36
N ARG A 133 -0.63 7.37 9.74
CA ARG A 133 -1.91 7.32 9.03
C ARG A 133 -1.88 6.43 7.79
N TYR A 134 -0.77 6.41 7.07
CA TYR A 134 -0.62 5.60 5.86
C TYR A 134 -0.40 4.14 6.21
N VAL A 135 0.43 3.86 7.21
CA VAL A 135 0.63 2.50 7.75
C VAL A 135 -0.70 1.91 8.19
N LYS A 136 -1.49 2.65 8.99
CA LYS A 136 -2.83 2.21 9.42
C LYS A 136 -3.78 1.95 8.24
N ALA A 137 -3.74 2.79 7.20
CA ALA A 137 -4.56 2.59 6.01
C ALA A 137 -4.14 1.34 5.22
N ILE A 138 -2.84 1.06 5.12
CA ILE A 138 -2.32 -0.16 4.49
C ILE A 138 -2.68 -1.40 5.31
N ASP A 139 -2.53 -1.36 6.63
CA ASP A 139 -2.92 -2.46 7.53
C ASP A 139 -4.42 -2.76 7.46
N ARG A 140 -5.24 -1.70 7.38
CA ARG A 140 -6.69 -1.82 7.13
C ARG A 140 -6.94 -2.56 5.82
N GLU A 141 -6.26 -2.19 4.75
CA GLU A 141 -6.43 -2.82 3.44
C GLU A 141 -6.05 -4.31 3.47
N ILE A 142 -4.91 -4.66 4.08
CA ILE A 142 -4.50 -6.05 4.31
C ILE A 142 -5.59 -6.81 5.09
N GLY A 143 -6.14 -6.21 6.14
CA GLY A 143 -7.21 -6.77 6.96
C GLY A 143 -8.47 -7.08 6.15
N LEU A 144 -8.92 -6.13 5.32
CA LEU A 144 -10.09 -6.27 4.45
C LEU A 144 -9.91 -7.40 3.44
N ILE A 145 -8.74 -7.47 2.77
CA ILE A 145 -8.43 -8.53 1.82
C ILE A 145 -8.39 -9.88 2.55
N LYS A 146 -7.77 -9.99 3.73
CA LYS A 146 -7.74 -11.23 4.52
C LYS A 146 -9.15 -11.70 4.95
N LYS A 147 -10.03 -10.79 5.36
CA LYS A 147 -11.42 -11.13 5.71
C LYS A 147 -12.24 -11.54 4.48
N TRP A 148 -12.06 -10.84 3.36
CA TRP A 148 -12.64 -11.28 2.08
C TRP A 148 -12.14 -12.69 1.73
N ARG A 149 -10.85 -12.96 1.89
CA ARG A 149 -10.28 -14.28 1.64
C ARG A 149 -10.95 -15.38 2.48
N GLN A 150 -11.18 -15.11 3.76
CA GLN A 150 -11.82 -16.05 4.68
C GLN A 150 -13.27 -16.37 4.26
N ARG A 151 -14.03 -15.37 3.81
CA ARG A 151 -15.41 -15.57 3.30
C ARG A 151 -15.43 -16.46 2.07
N ASP A 152 -14.49 -16.27 1.15
CA ASP A 152 -14.39 -17.06 -0.08
C ASP A 152 -14.11 -18.56 0.20
N ASN A 153 -13.68 -18.96 1.40
CA ASN A 153 -13.49 -20.38 1.75
C ASN A 153 -14.78 -21.20 1.63
N ARG A 154 -15.95 -20.58 1.85
CA ARG A 154 -17.25 -21.27 1.69
C ARG A 154 -17.49 -21.70 0.25
N ILE A 155 -17.06 -20.87 -0.71
CA ILE A 155 -17.13 -21.17 -2.15
C ILE A 155 -16.30 -22.42 -2.44
N ARG A 156 -15.07 -22.49 -1.91
CA ARG A 156 -14.20 -23.66 -2.08
C ARG A 156 -14.82 -24.94 -1.54
N SER A 157 -15.48 -24.89 -0.38
CA SER A 157 -16.16 -26.03 0.20
C SER A 157 -17.32 -26.53 -0.67
N GLN A 158 -18.08 -25.60 -1.27
CA GLN A 158 -19.19 -25.92 -2.16
C GLN A 158 -18.73 -26.52 -3.50
N LEU A 159 -17.60 -26.07 -4.03
CA LEU A 159 -17.05 -26.56 -5.30
C LEU A 159 -16.33 -27.92 -5.20
N LYS A 160 -16.04 -28.37 -3.98
CA LYS A 160 -15.40 -29.67 -3.71
C LYS A 160 -16.39 -30.77 -3.31
N GLY A 161 -17.60 -30.39 -2.89
CA GLY A 161 -18.70 -31.31 -2.61
C GLY A 161 -19.49 -31.59 -3.87
#